data_AF-A0A1V6A7P2-F1
#
_entry.id   AF-A0A1V6A7P2-F1
#
_cell.length_a   1.000
_cell.length_b   1.000
_cell.length_c   1.000
_cell.angle_alpha   90.00
_cell.angle_beta   90.00
_cell.angle_gamma   90.00
#
_symmetry.space_group_name_H-M   'P 1'
#
loop_
_entity.id
_entity.type
_entity.pdbx_description
1 polymer ?
#
loop_
_entity_poly.entity_id
_entity_poly.type
_entity_poly.pdbx_seq_one_letter_code
_entity_poly.pdbx_strand_id
1 'polypeptide(L)'
;MSNANTDEITRHELFARDLFLSDRATELDAAEKKGKAEGKAEGEIQRAKKVALKMLAKGMAYEIISEVTDLSVAIIESLASNDKVCEPTAEYNSNKPRKKRK
;
A
#
# COMPACT_ATOMS: atom_id res chain seq x y z
N MET A 1 -14.46 -32.28 -57.67
CA MET A 1 -14.94 -30.99 -57.12
C MET A 1 -15.14 -31.22 -55.63
N SER A 2 -14.60 -30.50 -54.66
CA SER A 2 -13.84 -29.25 -54.60
C SER A 2 -13.40 -29.12 -53.14
N ASN A 3 -12.13 -29.39 -52.82
CA ASN A 3 -11.61 -29.30 -51.44
C ASN A 3 -10.72 -28.05 -51.25
N ALA A 4 -10.85 -27.05 -52.13
CA ALA A 4 -10.08 -25.81 -52.05
C ALA A 4 -10.65 -24.81 -51.02
N ASN A 5 -11.94 -24.92 -50.67
CA ASN A 5 -12.64 -23.94 -49.84
C ASN A 5 -12.50 -24.20 -48.32
N THR A 6 -11.94 -25.35 -47.91
CA THR A 6 -11.74 -25.66 -46.49
C THR A 6 -10.45 -25.06 -45.95
N ASP A 7 -9.41 -24.89 -46.77
CA ASP A 7 -8.09 -24.46 -46.32
C ASP A 7 -8.03 -22.94 -46.11
N GLU A 8 -8.69 -22.15 -46.96
CA GLU A 8 -8.76 -20.69 -46.80
C GLU A 8 -9.63 -20.28 -45.60
N ILE A 9 -10.82 -20.87 -45.44
CA ILE A 9 -11.70 -20.59 -44.30
C ILE A 9 -11.04 -21.00 -42.99
N THR A 10 -10.48 -22.21 -42.92
CA THR A 10 -9.77 -22.66 -41.71
C THR A 10 -8.53 -21.82 -41.41
N ARG A 11 -7.80 -21.36 -42.44
CA ARG A 11 -6.68 -20.42 -42.26
C ARG A 11 -7.14 -19.07 -41.72
N HIS A 12 -8.27 -18.54 -42.19
CA HIS A 12 -8.85 -17.31 -41.66
C HIS A 12 -9.32 -17.46 -40.21
N GLU A 13 -9.94 -18.59 -39.87
CA GLU A 13 -10.37 -18.91 -38.50
C GLU A 13 -9.18 -19.07 -37.56
N LEU A 14 -8.12 -19.76 -37.99
CA LEU A 14 -6.88 -19.91 -37.23
C LEU A 14 -6.20 -18.55 -37.01
N PHE A 15 -6.11 -17.72 -38.05
CA PHE A 15 -5.53 -16.38 -37.93
C PHE A 15 -6.32 -15.48 -36.98
N ALA A 16 -7.65 -15.51 -37.06
CA ALA A 16 -8.52 -14.75 -36.16
C ALA A 16 -8.36 -15.23 -34.70
N ARG A 17 -8.22 -16.54 -34.49
CA ARG A 17 -7.97 -17.13 -33.17
C ARG A 17 -6.61 -16.71 -32.61
N ASP A 18 -5.56 -16.78 -33.42
CA ASP A 18 -4.21 -16.40 -33.00
C ASP A 18 -4.13 -14.91 -32.67
N LEU A 19 -4.79 -14.06 -33.47
CA LEU A 19 -4.90 -12.63 -33.20
C LEU A 19 -5.62 -12.37 -31.88
N PHE A 20 -6.76 -13.02 -31.64
CA PHE A 20 -7.51 -12.90 -30.39
C PHE A 20 -6.71 -13.37 -29.16
N LEU A 21 -5.99 -14.48 -29.29
CA LEU A 21 -5.14 -14.99 -28.20
C LEU A 21 -3.97 -14.04 -27.92
N SER A 22 -3.37 -13.46 -28.95
CA SER A 22 -2.32 -12.45 -28.82
C SER A 22 -2.85 -11.20 -28.12
N ASP A 23 -3.98 -10.66 -28.56
CA ASP A 23 -4.61 -9.48 -27.93
C ASP A 23 -4.89 -9.74 -26.45
N ARG A 24 -5.51 -10.88 -26.13
CA ARG A 24 -5.78 -11.28 -24.73
C ARG A 24 -4.49 -11.43 -23.91
N ALA A 25 -3.42 -11.97 -24.49
CA ALA A 25 -2.14 -12.09 -23.81
C ALA A 25 -1.53 -10.71 -23.52
N THR A 26 -1.62 -9.77 -24.46
CA THR A 26 -1.14 -8.39 -24.25
C THR A 26 -1.95 -7.65 -23.19
N GLU A 27 -3.26 -7.84 -23.13
CA GLU A 27 -4.12 -7.27 -22.08
C GLU A 27 -3.73 -7.77 -20.69
N LEU A 28 -3.49 -9.09 -20.54
CA LEU A 28 -3.07 -9.69 -19.28
C LEU A 28 -1.69 -9.19 -18.84
N ASP A 29 -0.72 -9.12 -19.75
CA ASP A 29 0.61 -8.59 -19.44
C ASP A 29 0.56 -7.10 -19.05
N ALA A 30 -0.27 -6.31 -19.74
CA ALA A 30 -0.50 -4.91 -19.37
C ALA A 30 -1.12 -4.78 -17.97
N ALA A 31 -2.11 -5.61 -17.63
CA ALA A 31 -2.71 -5.63 -16.30
C ALA A 31 -1.72 -6.03 -15.21
N GLU A 32 -0.90 -7.06 -15.44
CA GLU A 32 0.14 -7.47 -14.50
C GLU A 32 1.20 -6.39 -14.28
N LYS A 33 1.64 -5.72 -15.35
CA LYS A 33 2.61 -4.63 -15.26
C LYS A 33 2.07 -3.46 -14.47
N LYS A 34 0.82 -3.07 -14.69
CA LYS A 34 0.14 -2.01 -13.92
C LYS A 34 0.02 -2.41 -12.44
N GLY A 35 -0.47 -3.61 -12.15
CA GLY A 35 -0.60 -4.09 -10.76
C GLY A 35 0.75 -4.19 -10.03
N LYS A 36 1.81 -4.64 -10.70
CA LYS A 36 3.18 -4.67 -10.14
C LYS A 36 3.74 -3.27 -9.88
N ALA A 37 3.43 -2.29 -10.74
CA ALA A 37 3.87 -0.91 -10.56
C ALA A 37 3.17 -0.23 -9.38
N GLU A 38 1.84 -0.38 -9.28
CA GLU A 38 1.03 0.15 -8.17
C GLU A 38 1.47 -0.47 -6.83
N GLY A 39 1.65 -1.80 -6.77
CA GLY A 39 2.09 -2.47 -5.56
C GLY A 39 3.51 -2.09 -5.09
N LYS A 40 4.42 -1.75 -6.02
CA LYS A 40 5.76 -1.25 -5.66
C LYS A 40 5.69 0.15 -5.05
N ALA A 41 4.92 1.05 -5.66
CA ALA A 41 4.76 2.41 -5.16
C ALA A 41 4.13 2.44 -3.76
N GLU A 42 3.08 1.65 -3.53
CA GLU A 42 2.47 1.52 -2.20
C GLU A 42 3.43 0.92 -1.17
N GLY A 43 4.20 -0.10 -1.57
CA GLY A 43 5.19 -0.74 -0.70
C GLY A 43 6.31 0.19 -0.26
N GLU A 44 6.81 1.04 -1.16
CA GLU A 44 7.85 2.04 -0.87
C GLU A 44 7.35 3.08 0.13
N ILE A 45 6.15 3.62 -0.08
CA ILE A 45 5.53 4.61 0.84
C ILE A 45 5.29 3.98 2.23
N GLN A 46 4.77 2.75 2.29
CA GLN A 46 4.58 2.05 3.56
C GLN A 46 5.90 1.78 4.28
N ARG A 47 6.95 1.43 3.53
CA ARG A 47 8.30 1.21 4.09
C ARG A 47 8.86 2.52 4.64
N ALA A 48 8.76 3.63 3.92
CA ALA A 48 9.20 4.94 4.38
C ALA A 48 8.51 5.34 5.69
N LYS A 49 7.18 5.16 5.78
CA LYS A 49 6.42 5.40 7.03
C LYS A 49 6.89 4.53 8.20
N LYS A 50 7.12 3.23 7.96
CA LYS A 50 7.64 2.31 8.99
C LYS A 50 9.04 2.69 9.46
N VAL A 51 9.89 3.17 8.56
CA VAL A 51 11.23 3.66 8.90
C VAL A 51 11.12 4.94 9.74
N ALA A 52 10.31 5.91 9.30
CA ALA A 52 10.07 7.14 10.05
C ALA A 52 9.56 6.88 11.49
N LEU A 53 8.63 5.94 11.67
CA LEU A 53 8.16 5.53 13.01
C LEU A 53 9.29 4.96 13.88
N LYS A 54 10.14 4.08 13.32
CA LYS A 54 11.31 3.55 14.05
C LYS A 54 12.32 4.64 14.41
N MET A 55 12.45 5.66 13.57
CA MET A 55 13.33 6.80 13.79
C MET A 55 12.79 7.74 14.87
N LEU A 56 11.47 7.98 14.88
CA LEU A 56 10.77 8.72 15.94
C LEU A 56 10.89 7.99 17.29
N ALA A 57 10.72 6.67 17.31
CA ALA A 57 10.90 5.86 18.53
C ALA A 57 12.33 5.93 19.09
N LYS A 58 13.33 6.23 18.24
CA LYS A 58 14.72 6.47 18.66
C LYS A 58 14.98 7.92 19.10
N GLY A 59 13.98 8.80 19.04
CA GLY A 59 14.08 10.20 19.46
C GLY A 59 14.83 11.11 18.47
N MET A 60 14.88 10.75 17.18
CA MET A 60 15.52 11.61 16.17
C MET A 60 14.65 12.83 15.82
N ALA A 61 15.30 13.93 15.46
CA ALA A 61 14.63 15.18 15.09
C ALA A 61 13.86 15.04 13.77
N TYR A 62 12.74 15.75 13.63
CA TYR A 62 11.87 15.68 12.46
C TYR A 62 12.58 16.05 11.15
N GLU A 63 13.52 16.99 11.20
CA GLU A 63 14.34 17.45 10.06
C GLU A 63 15.16 16.29 9.48
N ILE A 64 15.88 15.56 10.34
CA ILE A 64 16.70 14.40 9.96
C ILE A 64 15.83 13.27 9.38
N ILE A 65 14.64 13.07 9.95
CA ILE A 65 13.71 12.04 9.46
C ILE A 65 13.18 12.42 8.08
N SER A 66 12.88 13.71 7.86
CA SER A 66 12.43 14.21 6.56
C SER A 66 13.50 14.01 5.49
N GLU A 67 14.76 14.32 5.78
CA GLU A 67 15.88 14.13 4.84
C GLU A 67 16.13 12.66 4.49
N VAL A 68 15.96 11.74 5.44
CA VAL A 68 16.28 10.32 5.22
C VAL A 68 15.12 9.55 4.57
N THR A 69 13.87 9.99 4.78
CA THR A 69 12.68 9.25 4.31
C THR A 69 11.93 9.94 3.17
N ASP A 70 12.38 11.14 2.77
CA ASP A 70 11.71 12.01 1.79
C ASP A 70 10.23 12.29 2.13
N LEU A 71 9.85 12.14 3.41
CA LEU A 71 8.52 12.46 3.91
C LEU A 71 8.47 13.91 4.39
N SER A 72 7.35 14.57 4.17
CA SER A 72 7.15 15.92 4.71
C SER A 72 7.01 15.89 6.23
N VAL A 73 7.47 16.95 6.89
CA VAL A 73 7.39 17.11 8.34
C VAL A 73 5.95 16.94 8.86
N ALA A 74 4.95 17.46 8.14
CA ALA A 74 3.54 17.32 8.50
C ALA A 74 3.07 15.85 8.54
N ILE A 75 3.55 15.01 7.61
CA ILE A 75 3.24 13.57 7.62
C ILE A 75 3.90 12.92 8.84
N ILE A 76 5.15 13.28 9.15
CA ILE A 76 5.88 12.73 10.29
C ILE A 76 5.21 13.12 11.62
N GLU A 77 4.73 14.36 11.75
CA GLU A 77 3.94 14.82 12.90
C GLU A 77 2.64 14.03 13.06
N SER A 78 1.93 13.77 11.95
CA SER A 78 0.70 12.96 11.98
C SER A 78 0.98 11.52 12.43
N LEU A 79 2.10 10.93 12.01
CA LEU A 79 2.55 9.61 12.45
C LEU A 79 2.84 9.60 13.96
N ALA A 80 3.56 10.62 14.44
CA ALA A 80 3.85 10.77 15.87
C ALA A 80 2.59 10.98 16.71
N SER A 81 1.59 11.72 16.21
CA SER A 81 0.35 11.98 16.94
C SER A 81 -0.52 10.74 17.09
N ASN A 82 -0.52 9.83 16.11
CA ASN A 82 -1.32 8.61 16.15
C ASN A 82 -0.79 7.59 17.17
N ASP A 83 0.50 7.62 17.48
CA ASP A 83 1.15 6.73 18.46
C ASP A 83 1.09 7.27 19.91
N LYS A 84 0.59 8.50 20.12
CA LYS A 84 0.37 9.02 21.47
C LYS A 84 -0.80 8.28 22.10
N VAL A 85 -0.50 7.32 22.98
CA VAL A 85 -1.46 6.84 23.98
C VAL A 85 -1.82 8.05 24.84
N CYS A 86 -2.89 8.75 24.48
CA CYS A 86 -3.45 9.79 25.32
C CYS A 86 -4.06 9.08 26.53
N GLU A 87 -3.47 9.25 27.70
CA GLU A 87 -4.16 8.87 28.94
C GLU A 87 -5.51 9.59 28.92
N PRO A 88 -6.65 8.90 29.08
CA PRO A 88 -7.93 9.58 29.12
C PRO A 88 -7.84 10.61 30.26
N THR A 89 -8.06 11.89 29.92
CA THR A 89 -8.24 13.01 30.86
C THR A 89 -9.53 12.82 31.66
N ALA A 90 -9.73 11.64 32.25
CA ALA A 90 -10.75 11.42 33.25
C ALA A 90 -10.18 11.93 34.57
N GLU A 91 -10.81 12.95 35.14
CA GLU A 91 -10.48 13.44 36.47
C GLU A 91 -10.58 12.27 37.46
N TYR A 92 -9.44 11.89 38.06
CA TYR A 92 -9.40 10.81 39.03
C TYR A 92 -10.05 11.26 40.35
N ASN A 93 -11.34 10.94 40.51
CA ASN A 93 -12.09 11.21 41.73
C ASN A 93 -11.88 10.10 42.77
N SER A 94 -10.79 10.19 43.56
CA SER A 94 -10.51 9.27 44.66
C SER A 94 -11.30 9.58 45.92
N ASN A 95 -12.62 9.60 45.88
CA ASN A 95 -13.44 9.65 47.09
C ASN A 95 -13.49 8.26 47.76
N LYS A 96 -12.34 7.75 48.23
CA LYS A 96 -12.31 6.57 49.07
C LYS A 96 -12.45 7.00 50.54
N PRO A 97 -13.56 6.67 51.23
CA PRO A 97 -13.71 7.05 52.63
C PRO A 97 -12.60 6.39 53.46
N ARG A 98 -11.81 7.20 54.16
CA ARG A 98 -10.79 6.72 55.09
C ARG A 98 -11.50 6.01 56.25
N LYS A 99 -11.35 4.69 56.37
CA LYS A 99 -11.82 3.93 57.54
C LYS A 99 -11.11 4.49 58.78
N LYS A 100 -11.86 5.11 59.69
CA LYS A 100 -11.36 5.45 61.03
C LYS A 100 -10.96 4.15 61.73
N ARG A 101 -9.71 4.05 62.16
CA ARG A 101 -9.26 2.95 63.01
C ARG A 101 -9.91 3.15 64.38
N LYS A 102 -10.50 2.08 64.91
CA LYS A 102 -11.13 2.03 66.24
C LYS A 102 -10.10 2.29 67.33
#